data_AF-A0AA86VSK4-F1
#
_entry.id   AF-A0AA86VSK4-F1
#
_cell.length_a   1.000
_cell.length_b   1.000
_cell.length_c   1.000
_cell.angle_alpha   90.00
_cell.angle_beta   90.00
_cell.angle_gamma   90.00
#
_symmetry.space_group_name_H-M   'P 1'
#
loop_
_entity.id
_entity.type
_entity.pdbx_description
1 polymer ?
#
loop_
_entity_poly.entity_id
_entity_poly.type
_entity_poly.pdbx_seq_one_letter_code
_entity_poly.pdbx_strand_id
1 'polypeptide(L)'
;MVKGSEMDGVEVPEAVIDTLNRTLGSLQQLETDLPQFLSLSHPDLLAELPFLERAHSLFSLAKLTSTLFSLKLRCRGVNPNDHPVKSELDKINVLQKKLERLPRLSEEQEQDMSNINGGGGPEINYEERAGQKRKYPSSEEPAVQIDDSQSLVEVKVEHLGNNSGNVKGAIVIDISDDDDEVPAP
;
A
#
# COMPACT_ATOMS: atom_id res chain seq x y z
N MET A 1 44.84 42.28 8.23
CA MET A 1 45.34 41.04 7.59
C MET A 1 44.94 39.88 8.50
N VAL A 2 43.81 39.23 8.23
CA VAL A 2 43.35 38.06 8.98
C VAL A 2 43.96 36.82 8.34
N LYS A 3 44.69 36.07 9.17
CA LYS A 3 45.48 34.90 8.85
C LYS A 3 44.57 33.80 8.33
N GLY A 4 44.84 33.31 7.11
CA GLY A 4 44.16 32.16 6.54
C GLY A 4 44.29 30.96 7.49
N SER A 5 43.15 30.39 7.85
CA SER A 5 43.05 29.14 8.60
C SER A 5 43.37 28.00 7.64
N GLU A 6 44.61 27.51 7.67
CA GLU A 6 44.98 26.20 7.10
C GLU A 6 44.16 25.11 7.79
N MET A 7 43.16 24.56 7.10
CA MET A 7 42.57 23.26 7.44
C MET A 7 43.44 22.18 6.81
N ASP A 8 44.66 22.05 7.31
CA ASP A 8 45.55 20.93 6.98
C ASP A 8 45.25 19.77 7.94
N GLY A 9 45.01 18.57 7.40
CA GLY A 9 45.10 17.33 8.19
C GLY A 9 43.83 16.54 8.52
N VAL A 10 42.73 16.61 7.76
CA VAL A 10 41.69 15.55 7.82
C VAL A 10 41.86 14.62 6.62
N GLU A 11 42.77 13.65 6.75
CA GLU A 11 42.87 12.56 5.78
C GLU A 11 41.63 11.65 5.92
N VAL A 12 40.81 11.60 4.88
CA VAL A 12 39.63 10.74 4.83
C VAL A 12 40.09 9.28 4.70
N PRO A 13 39.62 8.35 5.55
CA PRO A 13 40.01 6.96 5.43
C PRO A 13 39.64 6.37 4.06
N GLU A 14 40.55 5.61 3.46
CA GLU A 14 40.37 4.98 2.15
C GLU A 14 39.10 4.10 2.10
N ALA A 15 38.79 3.41 3.19
CA ALA A 15 37.56 2.60 3.32
C ALA A 15 36.26 3.42 3.12
N VAL A 16 36.26 4.70 3.47
CA VAL A 16 35.11 5.61 3.25
C VAL A 16 35.00 5.96 1.76
N ILE A 17 36.15 6.19 1.10
CA ILE A 17 36.22 6.48 -0.34
C ILE A 17 35.74 5.29 -1.15
N ASP A 18 36.18 4.07 -0.83
CA ASP A 18 35.73 2.84 -1.48
C ASP A 18 34.23 2.62 -1.35
N THR A 19 33.69 2.87 -0.14
CA THR A 19 32.25 2.77 0.10
C THR A 19 31.47 3.77 -0.74
N LEU A 20 31.97 5.01 -0.84
CA LEU A 20 31.36 6.06 -1.66
C LEU A 20 31.38 5.68 -3.15
N ASN A 21 32.52 5.21 -3.66
CA ASN A 21 32.65 4.76 -5.04
C ASN A 21 31.70 3.60 -5.36
N ARG A 22 31.56 2.64 -4.44
CA ARG A 22 30.60 1.54 -4.58
C ARG A 22 29.15 2.04 -4.62
N THR A 23 28.80 2.98 -3.75
CA THR A 23 27.46 3.58 -3.72
C THR A 23 27.18 4.37 -5.01
N LEU A 24 28.16 5.13 -5.50
CA LEU A 24 28.06 5.85 -6.77
C LEU A 24 27.81 4.90 -7.95
N GLY A 25 28.60 3.83 -8.07
CA GLY A 25 28.39 2.82 -9.12
C GLY A 25 27.01 2.14 -9.02
N SER A 26 26.53 1.89 -7.80
CA SER A 26 25.19 1.33 -7.58
C SER A 26 24.08 2.30 -8.03
N LEU A 27 24.26 3.60 -7.82
CA LEU A 27 23.30 4.63 -8.26
C LEU A 27 23.29 4.80 -9.78
N GLN A 28 24.46 4.73 -10.44
CA GLN A 28 24.56 4.79 -11.90
C GLN A 28 23.85 3.59 -12.56
N GLN A 29 24.01 2.40 -11.98
CA GLN A 29 23.27 1.21 -12.44
C GLN A 29 21.77 1.41 -12.27
N LEU A 30 21.35 1.91 -11.10
CA LEU A 30 19.94 2.18 -10.83
C LEU A 30 19.36 3.23 -11.79
N GLU A 31 20.11 4.29 -12.11
CA GLU A 31 19.71 5.32 -13.07
C GLU A 31 19.48 4.74 -14.47
N THR A 32 20.26 3.73 -14.85
CA THR A 32 20.12 3.02 -16.13
C THR A 32 18.89 2.11 -16.15
N ASP A 33 18.65 1.36 -15.06
CA ASP A 33 17.60 0.34 -15.00
C ASP A 33 16.22 0.92 -14.64
N LEU A 34 16.18 2.03 -13.92
CA LEU A 34 14.95 2.63 -13.39
C LEU A 34 13.94 3.03 -14.49
N PRO A 35 14.34 3.66 -15.61
CA PRO A 35 13.40 4.01 -16.68
C PRO A 35 12.69 2.79 -17.26
N GLN A 36 13.41 1.68 -17.44
CA GLN A 36 12.81 0.42 -17.90
C GLN A 36 11.84 -0.15 -16.85
N PHE A 37 12.19 -0.09 -15.57
CA PHE A 37 11.28 -0.52 -14.51
C PHE A 37 10.00 0.34 -14.46
N LEU A 38 10.13 1.64 -14.63
CA LEU A 38 9.00 2.58 -14.60
C LEU A 38 8.07 2.42 -15.80
N SER A 39 8.60 2.12 -17.00
CA SER A 39 7.77 1.85 -18.18
C SER A 39 6.92 0.58 -18.03
N LEU A 40 7.37 -0.40 -17.23
CA LEU A 40 6.58 -1.59 -16.89
C LEU A 40 5.56 -1.34 -15.78
N SER A 41 5.65 -0.21 -15.08
CA SER A 41 4.81 0.12 -13.92
C SER A 41 3.57 0.95 -14.29
N HIS A 42 3.20 1.03 -15.57
CA HIS A 42 2.02 1.78 -16.01
C HIS A 42 0.72 1.14 -15.50
N PRO A 43 -0.25 1.94 -15.03
CA PRO A 43 -1.48 1.43 -14.43
C PRO A 43 -2.27 0.52 -15.39
N ASP A 44 -2.26 0.81 -16.69
CA ASP A 44 -2.95 0.01 -17.71
C ASP A 44 -2.32 -1.38 -17.86
N LEU A 45 -0.98 -1.46 -17.91
CA LEU A 45 -0.25 -2.73 -17.96
C LEU A 45 -0.42 -3.55 -16.67
N LEU A 46 -0.37 -2.87 -15.52
CA LEU A 46 -0.60 -3.50 -14.23
C LEU A 46 -2.04 -4.01 -14.09
N ALA A 47 -3.01 -3.37 -14.76
CA ALA A 47 -4.41 -3.79 -14.76
C ALA A 47 -4.66 -5.10 -15.52
N GLU A 48 -3.71 -5.56 -16.33
CA GLU A 48 -3.78 -6.87 -17.01
C GLU A 48 -3.24 -8.01 -16.14
N LEU A 49 -2.38 -7.70 -15.15
CA LEU A 49 -1.78 -8.70 -14.28
C LEU A 49 -2.80 -9.31 -13.30
N PRO A 50 -2.65 -10.60 -12.92
CA PRO A 50 -3.38 -11.21 -11.82
C PRO A 50 -3.25 -10.40 -10.54
N PHE A 51 -4.26 -10.46 -9.66
CA PHE A 51 -4.32 -9.64 -8.45
C PHE A 51 -3.06 -9.72 -7.58
N LEU A 52 -2.54 -10.93 -7.35
CA LEU A 52 -1.36 -11.13 -6.52
C LEU A 52 -0.11 -10.52 -7.17
N GLU A 53 0.11 -10.78 -8.45
CA GLU A 53 1.25 -10.26 -9.20
C GLU A 53 1.20 -8.72 -9.30
N ARG A 54 0.03 -8.16 -9.58
CA ARG A 54 -0.22 -6.71 -9.54
C ARG A 54 0.15 -6.11 -8.19
N ALA A 55 -0.25 -6.77 -7.09
CA ALA A 55 0.08 -6.31 -5.74
C ALA A 55 1.59 -6.34 -5.48
N HIS A 56 2.31 -7.38 -5.96
CA HIS A 56 3.77 -7.44 -5.89
C HIS A 56 4.46 -6.34 -6.69
N SER A 57 3.99 -6.05 -7.91
CA SER A 57 4.54 -4.98 -8.74
C SER A 57 4.36 -3.61 -8.11
N LEU A 58 3.14 -3.28 -7.65
CA LEU A 58 2.85 -2.03 -6.95
C LEU A 58 3.61 -1.89 -5.63
N PHE A 59 3.73 -2.98 -4.87
CA PHE A 59 4.51 -3.00 -3.64
C PHE A 59 6.00 -2.73 -3.91
N SER A 60 6.55 -3.31 -4.98
CA SER A 60 7.94 -3.08 -5.39
C SER A 60 8.20 -1.61 -5.73
N LEU A 61 7.27 -0.97 -6.44
CA LEU A 61 7.33 0.47 -6.72
C LEU A 61 7.30 1.30 -5.41
N ALA A 62 6.35 1.01 -4.51
CA ALA A 62 6.25 1.71 -3.23
C ALA A 62 7.52 1.57 -2.37
N LYS A 63 8.09 0.36 -2.34
CA LYS A 63 9.33 0.05 -1.62
C LYS A 63 10.51 0.81 -2.24
N LEU A 64 10.63 0.82 -3.55
CA LEU A 64 11.67 1.56 -4.29
C LEU A 64 11.59 3.06 -4.03
N THR A 65 10.42 3.67 -4.15
CA THR A 65 10.25 5.11 -3.88
C THR A 65 10.63 5.46 -2.44
N SER A 66 10.29 4.59 -1.49
CA SER A 66 10.56 4.84 -0.07
C SER A 66 12.03 4.63 0.32
N THR A 67 12.72 3.68 -0.31
CA THR A 67 14.17 3.51 -0.12
C THR A 67 14.94 4.67 -0.74
N LEU A 68 14.57 5.13 -1.94
CA LEU A 68 15.16 6.32 -2.57
C LEU A 68 14.95 7.58 -1.73
N PHE A 69 13.74 7.77 -1.19
CA PHE A 69 13.48 8.90 -0.29
C PHE A 69 14.30 8.79 1.01
N SER A 70 14.42 7.59 1.58
CA SER A 70 15.26 7.35 2.75
C SER A 70 16.74 7.63 2.48
N LEU A 71 17.23 7.29 1.28
CA LEU A 71 18.58 7.62 0.85
C LEU A 71 18.77 9.14 0.74
N LYS A 72 17.82 9.84 0.10
CA LYS A 72 17.83 11.31 -0.01
C LYS A 72 17.89 11.99 1.36
N LEU A 73 17.16 11.49 2.36
CA LEU A 73 17.23 11.98 3.74
C LEU A 73 18.63 11.78 4.34
N ARG A 74 19.20 10.57 4.20
CA ARG A 74 20.54 10.25 4.72
C ARG A 74 21.63 11.10 4.06
N CYS A 75 21.52 11.36 2.77
CA CYS A 75 22.41 12.28 2.05
C CYS A 75 22.33 13.73 2.57
N ARG A 76 21.22 14.11 3.21
CA ARG A 76 21.05 15.41 3.88
C ARG A 76 21.40 15.38 5.37
N GLY A 77 21.90 14.25 5.88
CA GLY A 77 22.20 14.08 7.30
C GLY A 77 20.97 13.86 8.18
N VAL A 78 19.79 13.64 7.59
CA VAL A 78 18.55 13.37 8.34
C VAL A 78 18.35 11.85 8.46
N ASN A 79 18.14 11.36 9.68
CA ASN A 79 17.84 9.96 9.92
C ASN A 79 16.36 9.65 9.57
N PRO A 80 16.07 8.70 8.67
CA PRO A 80 14.70 8.34 8.31
C PRO A 80 13.82 7.89 9.49
N ASN A 81 14.43 7.37 10.55
CA ASN A 81 13.71 6.94 11.76
C ASN A 81 13.26 8.11 12.65
N ASP A 82 13.89 9.28 12.52
CA ASP A 82 13.55 10.49 13.29
C ASP A 82 12.73 11.48 12.45
N HIS A 83 12.33 11.07 11.25
CA HIS A 83 11.58 11.86 10.27
C HIS A 83 10.11 11.36 10.19
N PRO A 84 9.12 12.23 9.90
CA PRO A 84 7.70 11.83 9.78
C PRO A 84 7.43 10.66 8.82
N VAL A 85 8.32 10.48 7.84
CA VAL A 85 8.28 9.34 6.89
C VAL A 85 8.38 7.98 7.55
N LYS A 86 8.91 7.88 8.78
CA LYS A 86 8.97 6.61 9.51
C LYS A 86 7.61 5.91 9.53
N SER A 87 6.53 6.66 9.76
CA SER A 87 5.17 6.09 9.77
C SER A 87 4.79 5.47 8.42
N GLU A 88 5.23 6.05 7.30
CA GLU A 88 5.03 5.50 5.96
C GLU A 88 5.91 4.27 5.71
N LEU A 89 7.15 4.26 6.21
CA LEU A 89 8.03 3.09 6.17
C LEU A 89 7.44 1.91 6.98
N ASP A 90 6.88 2.19 8.15
CA ASP A 90 6.20 1.21 8.98
C ASP A 90 4.96 0.64 8.27
N LYS A 91 4.20 1.46 7.53
CA LYS A 91 3.09 0.99 6.68
C LYS A 91 3.58 0.02 5.60
N ILE A 92 4.70 0.31 4.94
CA ILE A 92 5.28 -0.59 3.93
C ILE A 92 5.65 -1.94 4.54
N ASN A 93 6.22 -1.96 5.75
CA ASN A 93 6.51 -3.21 6.45
C ASN A 93 5.24 -4.01 6.78
N VAL A 94 4.15 -3.32 7.15
CA VAL A 94 2.85 -3.96 7.37
C VAL A 94 2.30 -4.54 6.06
N LEU A 95 2.39 -3.81 4.95
CA LEU A 95 1.95 -4.28 3.63
C LEU A 95 2.77 -5.49 3.17
N GLN A 96 4.08 -5.49 3.40
CA GLN A 96 4.94 -6.63 3.09
C GLN A 96 4.46 -7.90 3.81
N LYS A 97 4.24 -7.80 5.13
CA LYS A 97 3.74 -8.92 5.94
C LYS A 97 2.38 -9.41 5.50
N LYS A 98 1.51 -8.51 5.02
CA LYS A 98 0.19 -8.88 4.47
C LYS A 98 0.36 -9.62 3.14
N LEU A 99 1.20 -9.11 2.26
CA LEU A 99 1.46 -9.68 0.93
C LEU A 99 2.06 -11.10 1.04
N GLU A 100 3.00 -11.31 1.97
CA GLU A 100 3.61 -12.62 2.25
C GLU A 100 2.63 -13.66 2.81
N ARG A 101 1.49 -13.22 3.38
CA ARG A 101 0.45 -14.11 3.93
C ARG A 101 -0.59 -14.53 2.89
N LEU A 102 -0.78 -13.77 1.82
CA LEU A 102 -1.81 -14.06 0.82
C LEU A 102 -1.72 -15.47 0.21
N PRO A 103 -0.54 -15.99 -0.15
CA PRO A 103 -0.43 -17.36 -0.67
C PRO A 103 -0.88 -18.41 0.34
N ARG A 104 -0.55 -18.21 1.62
CA ARG A 104 -0.89 -19.16 2.71
C ARG A 104 -2.39 -19.24 2.97
N LEU A 105 -3.08 -18.09 2.89
CA LEU A 105 -4.53 -18.05 3.06
C LEU A 105 -5.25 -18.77 1.93
N SER A 106 -4.73 -18.73 0.69
CA SER A 106 -5.30 -19.50 -0.43
C SER A 106 -5.25 -21.00 -0.15
N GLU A 107 -4.11 -21.50 0.34
CA GLU A 107 -3.93 -22.92 0.67
C GLU A 107 -4.79 -23.35 1.88
N GLU A 108 -4.86 -22.52 2.93
CA GLU A 108 -5.65 -22.78 4.13
C GLU A 108 -7.18 -22.75 3.84
N GLN A 109 -7.65 -21.81 3.01
CA GLN A 109 -9.04 -21.76 2.56
C GLN A 109 -9.39 -22.95 1.66
N GLU A 110 -8.50 -23.36 0.77
CA GLU A 110 -8.69 -24.56 -0.05
C GLU A 110 -8.73 -25.83 0.81
N GLN A 111 -7.86 -25.94 1.82
CA GLN A 111 -7.88 -27.06 2.76
C GLN A 111 -9.16 -27.09 3.60
N ASP A 112 -9.60 -25.96 4.15
CA ASP A 112 -10.84 -25.86 4.93
C ASP A 112 -12.06 -26.27 4.09
N MET A 113 -12.17 -25.76 2.86
CA MET A 113 -13.23 -26.16 1.91
C MET A 113 -13.16 -27.64 1.54
N SER A 114 -11.95 -28.22 1.40
CA SER A 114 -11.79 -29.65 1.09
C SER A 114 -12.19 -30.56 2.27
N ASN A 115 -11.94 -30.12 3.51
CA ASN A 115 -12.31 -30.85 4.72
C ASN A 115 -13.82 -30.80 4.97
N ILE A 116 -14.50 -29.71 4.61
CA ILE A 116 -15.96 -29.58 4.69
C ILE A 116 -16.64 -30.52 3.67
N ASN A 117 -16.05 -30.74 2.50
CA ASN A 117 -16.63 -31.60 1.47
C ASN A 117 -16.29 -33.09 1.62
N GLY A 118 -15.30 -33.44 2.46
CA GLY A 118 -14.81 -34.81 2.66
C GLY A 118 -15.35 -35.54 3.90
N GLY A 119 -16.07 -34.85 4.79
CA GLY A 119 -16.66 -35.44 5.98
C GLY A 119 -18.16 -35.60 5.84
N GLY A 120 -18.66 -36.84 5.83
CA GLY A 120 -20.09 -37.13 5.99
C GLY A 120 -20.62 -36.42 7.24
N GLY A 121 -21.39 -35.36 7.03
CA GLY A 121 -21.99 -34.59 8.12
C GLY A 121 -22.93 -35.47 8.95
N PRO A 122 -23.05 -35.23 10.26
CA PRO A 122 -24.10 -35.86 11.05
C PRO A 122 -25.44 -35.45 10.45
N GLU A 123 -26.25 -36.44 10.10
CA GLU A 123 -27.63 -36.27 9.66
C GLU A 123 -28.40 -35.50 10.75
N ILE A 124 -28.54 -34.18 10.57
CA ILE A 124 -29.33 -33.36 11.46
C ILE A 124 -30.80 -33.71 11.23
N ASN A 125 -31.32 -34.63 12.05
CA ASN A 125 -32.73 -34.97 12.08
C ASN A 125 -33.56 -33.73 12.46
N TYR A 126 -34.34 -33.22 11.51
CA TYR A 126 -35.18 -32.03 11.64
C TYR A 126 -36.51 -32.29 12.35
N GLU A 127 -36.63 -33.31 13.20
CA GLU A 127 -37.94 -33.72 13.76
C GLU A 127 -38.13 -33.49 15.26
N GLU A 128 -37.14 -33.00 16.01
CA GLU A 128 -37.29 -32.85 17.47
C GLU A 128 -37.07 -31.42 17.98
N ARG A 129 -37.92 -30.49 17.53
CA ARG A 129 -38.21 -29.28 18.34
C ARG A 129 -39.60 -28.70 18.13
N ALA A 130 -40.61 -29.57 18.09
CA ALA A 130 -41.98 -29.14 18.33
C ALA A 130 -42.18 -28.89 19.83
N GLY A 131 -42.15 -27.62 20.27
CA GLY A 131 -42.57 -27.33 21.65
C GLY A 131 -42.30 -25.95 22.26
N GLN A 132 -41.49 -25.07 21.66
CA GLN A 132 -41.25 -23.75 22.28
C GLN A 132 -42.17 -22.68 21.69
N LYS A 133 -43.32 -22.53 22.35
CA LYS A 133 -44.35 -21.50 22.14
C LYS A 133 -43.73 -20.10 22.30
N ARG A 134 -43.34 -19.47 21.18
CA ARG A 134 -43.10 -18.02 21.13
C ARG A 134 -44.47 -17.33 21.12
N LYS A 135 -44.70 -16.44 22.10
CA LYS A 135 -45.90 -15.59 22.16
C LYS A 135 -45.69 -14.36 21.27
N TYR A 136 -46.17 -14.41 20.02
CA TYR A 136 -46.48 -13.23 19.22
C TYR A 136 -47.73 -13.52 18.39
N PRO A 137 -48.74 -12.63 18.36
CA PRO A 137 -49.98 -12.87 17.62
C PRO A 137 -49.76 -12.65 16.12
N SER A 138 -50.22 -13.63 15.34
CA SER A 138 -50.33 -13.64 13.88
C SER A 138 -51.51 -12.76 13.44
N SER A 139 -51.33 -11.94 12.41
CA SER A 139 -52.43 -11.41 11.60
C SER A 139 -52.27 -11.88 10.16
N GLU A 140 -53.37 -12.42 9.64
CA GLU A 140 -53.56 -13.10 8.35
C GLU A 140 -53.41 -12.17 7.13
N GLU A 141 -52.67 -12.67 6.10
CA GLU A 141 -52.88 -12.65 4.62
C GLU A 141 -53.41 -11.40 3.85
N PRO A 142 -53.25 -11.29 2.49
CA PRO A 142 -52.87 -12.32 1.51
C PRO A 142 -51.80 -11.95 0.47
N ALA A 143 -51.36 -12.98 -0.25
CA ALA A 143 -50.48 -12.95 -1.40
C ALA A 143 -51.04 -12.19 -2.60
N VAL A 144 -50.16 -11.48 -3.33
CA VAL A 144 -50.40 -11.05 -4.71
C VAL A 144 -49.19 -11.46 -5.55
N GLN A 145 -49.43 -12.36 -6.49
CA GLN A 145 -48.52 -12.65 -7.60
C GLN A 145 -48.52 -11.43 -8.53
N ILE A 146 -47.33 -10.95 -8.92
CA ILE A 146 -47.19 -10.08 -10.09
C ILE A 146 -46.09 -10.64 -10.96
N ASP A 147 -46.51 -10.86 -12.20
CA ASP A 147 -45.84 -11.43 -13.35
C ASP A 147 -44.84 -10.44 -13.99
N ASP A 148 -44.03 -10.98 -14.90
CA ASP A 148 -42.90 -10.45 -15.68
C ASP A 148 -42.92 -8.97 -16.11
N SER A 149 -41.72 -8.35 -16.13
CA SER A 149 -41.08 -7.72 -17.32
C SER A 149 -40.26 -6.45 -17.00
N GLN A 150 -38.98 -6.46 -17.42
CA GLN A 150 -38.21 -5.32 -17.98
C GLN A 150 -37.93 -4.11 -17.04
N SER A 151 -36.89 -3.28 -17.15
CA SER A 151 -35.56 -3.18 -17.79
C SER A 151 -34.96 -1.86 -17.26
N LEU A 152 -33.65 -1.65 -17.44
CA LEU A 152 -32.89 -0.41 -17.18
C LEU A 152 -32.76 0.03 -15.71
N VAL A 153 -31.58 -0.08 -15.11
CA VAL A 153 -30.50 0.94 -15.15
C VAL A 153 -31.05 2.34 -14.86
N GLU A 154 -30.98 2.76 -13.60
CA GLU A 154 -30.48 4.10 -13.28
C GLU A 154 -29.97 4.21 -11.84
N VAL A 155 -28.87 4.94 -11.74
CA VAL A 155 -28.07 5.22 -10.56
C VAL A 155 -28.87 5.98 -9.52
N LYS A 156 -28.83 5.53 -8.27
CA LYS A 156 -28.98 6.41 -7.10
C LYS A 156 -28.06 5.96 -5.99
N VAL A 157 -26.81 6.40 -6.10
CA VAL A 157 -25.93 6.65 -4.96
C VAL A 157 -26.70 7.54 -3.99
N GLU A 158 -26.81 7.15 -2.73
CA GLU A 158 -26.84 7.98 -1.50
C GLU A 158 -27.45 7.16 -0.33
N HIS A 159 -26.63 6.56 0.54
CA HIS A 159 -26.94 6.56 1.99
C HIS A 159 -25.74 6.19 2.89
N LEU A 160 -25.31 7.21 3.64
CA LEU A 160 -24.78 7.23 5.01
C LEU A 160 -23.48 6.50 5.39
N GLY A 161 -22.54 7.32 5.88
CA GLY A 161 -21.44 6.93 6.74
C GLY A 161 -20.68 8.15 7.25
N ASN A 162 -21.29 8.92 8.16
CA ASN A 162 -20.60 9.99 8.88
C ASN A 162 -19.64 9.40 9.92
N ASN A 163 -18.34 9.61 9.72
CA ASN A 163 -17.32 9.36 10.73
C ASN A 163 -16.55 10.66 10.88
N SER A 164 -16.78 11.37 11.99
CA SER A 164 -16.04 12.55 12.37
C SER A 164 -14.58 12.20 12.67
N GLY A 165 -13.73 12.26 11.64
CA GLY A 165 -12.28 12.21 11.77
C GLY A 165 -11.71 13.62 11.68
N ASN A 166 -11.31 14.17 12.82
CA ASN A 166 -10.53 15.40 12.91
C ASN A 166 -9.12 15.15 12.33
N VAL A 167 -8.93 15.43 11.04
CA VAL A 167 -7.60 15.54 10.43
C VAL A 167 -7.35 17.00 10.05
N LYS A 168 -6.57 17.67 10.91
CA LYS A 168 -5.95 18.95 10.61
C LYS A 168 -5.06 18.81 9.37
N GLY A 169 -5.43 19.55 8.32
CA GLY A 169 -4.52 20.23 7.40
C GLY A 169 -3.86 19.39 6.31
N ALA A 170 -4.19 19.71 5.06
CA ALA A 170 -3.35 19.37 3.91
C ALA A 170 -2.00 20.09 4.03
N ILE A 171 -0.91 19.34 3.87
CA ILE A 171 0.43 19.92 3.72
C ILE A 171 0.51 20.46 2.29
N VAL A 172 0.44 21.78 2.14
CA VAL A 172 0.78 22.46 0.88
C VAL A 172 2.31 22.49 0.80
N ILE A 173 2.87 21.78 -0.17
CA ILE A 173 4.29 21.90 -0.52
C ILE A 173 4.38 23.04 -1.52
N ASP A 174 4.90 24.18 -1.07
CA ASP A 174 5.23 25.30 -1.93
C ASP A 174 6.52 24.95 -2.68
N ILE A 175 6.43 24.83 -4.01
CA ILE A 175 7.58 24.69 -4.91
C ILE A 175 7.73 26.06 -5.56
N SER A 176 8.27 27.01 -4.81
CA SER A 176 8.74 28.27 -5.37
C SER A 176 10.20 28.09 -5.76
N ASP A 177 10.39 27.92 -7.05
CA ASP A 177 11.65 27.96 -7.80
C ASP A 177 12.05 29.43 -7.94
N ASP A 178 13.19 29.84 -7.39
CA ASP A 178 13.71 31.21 -7.47
C ASP A 178 15.20 31.14 -7.82
N ASP A 179 15.45 30.79 -9.08
CA ASP A 179 16.72 31.01 -9.78
C ASP A 179 16.60 32.34 -10.53
N ASP A 180 17.23 33.41 -10.04
CA ASP A 180 17.76 34.51 -10.85
C ASP A 180 18.55 35.50 -9.98
N GLU A 181 19.87 35.35 -9.88
CA GLU A 181 20.75 36.52 -9.67
C GLU A 181 22.14 36.31 -10.28
N VAL A 182 22.32 36.85 -11.49
CA VAL A 182 23.64 37.09 -12.09
C VAL A 182 24.04 38.53 -11.79
N PRO A 183 25.16 38.81 -11.11
CA PRO A 183 25.70 40.17 -11.08
C PRO A 183 26.86 40.29 -12.09
N ALA A 184 26.68 41.17 -13.08
CA ALA A 184 27.78 41.80 -13.82
C ALA A 184 28.29 43.01 -12.99
N PRO A 185 29.57 43.38 -13.12
CA PRO A 185 30.01 44.18 -14.27
C PRO A 185 31.27 43.66 -14.99
#